data_AF-A0A949PF95-F1
#
_entry.id   AF-A0A949PF95-F1
#
_cell.length_a   1.000
_cell.length_b   1.000
_cell.length_c   1.000
_cell.angle_alpha   90.00
_cell.angle_beta   90.00
_cell.angle_gamma   90.00
#
_symmetry.space_group_name_H-M   'P 1'
#
loop_
_entity.id
_entity.type
_entity.pdbx_description
1 polymer ?
#
loop_
_entity_poly.entity_id
_entity_poly.type
_entity_poly.pdbx_seq_one_letter_code
_entity_poly.pdbx_strand_id
1 'polypeptide(L)'
;FPKITKGGIAIGAAMGKGIVYKNDQIVGVSKLKQASIGFQFGGQQYSEIIFFENEESFKKFTNGKLKIDGQASTVALKEGVSIDLAYQKGVAIFTMTKSGLMYEASVGGQHFKYTPKAK
;
A
#
# COMPACT_ATOMS: atom_id res chain seq x y z
N PHE A 1 6.11 1.49 -3.35
CA PHE A 1 5.48 2.57 -4.15
C PHE A 1 6.10 3.92 -3.80
N PRO A 2 7.05 4.44 -4.60
CA PRO A 2 7.68 5.72 -4.32
C PRO A 2 6.71 6.90 -4.38
N LYS A 3 5.61 6.80 -5.14
CA LYS A 3 4.61 7.86 -5.22
C LYS A 3 3.23 7.26 -5.49
N ILE A 4 2.29 7.59 -4.61
CA ILE A 4 0.87 7.36 -4.76
C ILE A 4 0.20 8.72 -4.70
N THR A 5 -0.70 8.99 -5.64
CA THR A 5 -1.54 10.18 -5.66
C THR A 5 -2.95 9.77 -5.28
N LYS A 6 -3.52 10.43 -4.28
CA LYS A 6 -4.89 10.24 -3.81
C LYS A 6 -5.66 11.54 -3.89
N GLY A 7 -6.93 11.48 -4.28
CA GLY A 7 -7.83 12.62 -4.30
C GLY A 7 -9.28 12.17 -4.16
N GLY A 8 -10.13 13.02 -3.60
CA GLY A 8 -11.55 12.75 -3.49
C GLY A 8 -12.35 13.82 -2.75
N ILE A 9 -13.67 13.78 -2.97
CA ILE A 9 -14.70 14.49 -2.21
C ILE A 9 -15.81 13.47 -1.98
N ALA A 10 -15.96 12.99 -0.75
CA ALA A 10 -16.82 11.88 -0.34
C ALA A 10 -16.49 10.50 -0.97
N ILE A 11 -16.23 10.47 -2.28
CA ILE A 11 -15.70 9.35 -3.04
C ILE A 11 -14.30 9.73 -3.49
N GLY A 12 -13.40 8.76 -3.53
CA GLY A 12 -12.06 9.04 -4.02
C GLY A 12 -11.29 7.82 -4.42
N ALA A 13 -10.16 8.13 -5.03
CA ALA A 13 -9.32 7.15 -5.67
C ALA A 13 -7.86 7.45 -5.37
N ALA A 14 -7.06 6.40 -5.31
CA ALA A 14 -5.62 6.52 -5.31
C ALA A 14 -5.01 5.66 -6.40
N MET A 15 -3.88 6.10 -6.94
CA MET A 15 -3.10 5.30 -7.87
C MET A 15 -1.61 5.53 -7.72
N GLY A 16 -0.83 4.48 -7.96
CA GLY A 16 0.62 4.53 -7.87
C GLY A 16 1.29 3.40 -8.63
N LYS A 17 2.59 3.57 -8.89
CA LYS A 17 3.47 2.53 -9.44
C LYS A 17 4.52 2.19 -8.40
N GLY A 18 4.85 0.92 -8.30
CA GLY A 18 5.82 0.37 -7.35
C GLY A 18 6.79 -0.57 -8.05
N ILE A 19 7.95 -0.74 -7.43
CA ILE A 19 8.96 -1.72 -7.82
C ILE A 19 8.86 -2.85 -6.80
N VAL A 20 9.00 -4.09 -7.25
CA VAL A 20 8.94 -5.28 -6.42
C VAL A 20 10.34 -5.87 -6.33
N TYR A 21 10.79 -6.07 -5.10
CA TYR A 21 12.10 -6.65 -4.78
C TYR A 21 11.93 -8.03 -4.14
N LYS A 22 12.85 -8.94 -4.43
CA LYS A 22 13.03 -10.21 -3.70
C LYS A 22 14.54 -10.46 -3.61
N ASN A 23 15.07 -10.65 -2.41
CA ASN A 23 16.51 -10.83 -2.15
C ASN A 23 17.36 -9.75 -2.84
N ASP A 24 17.02 -8.47 -2.60
CA ASP A 24 17.67 -7.28 -3.17
C ASP A 24 17.65 -7.16 -4.71
N GLN A 25 16.98 -8.08 -5.41
CA GLN A 25 16.83 -8.04 -6.86
C GLN A 25 15.44 -7.54 -7.26
N ILE A 26 15.40 -6.69 -8.29
CA ILE A 26 14.14 -6.26 -8.91
C ILE A 26 13.54 -7.44 -9.67
N VAL A 27 12.38 -7.90 -9.21
CA VAL A 27 11.65 -9.04 -9.80
C VAL A 27 10.43 -8.60 -10.63
N GLY A 28 10.00 -7.34 -10.50
CA GLY A 28 8.91 -6.80 -11.32
C GLY A 28 8.44 -5.44 -10.89
N VAL A 29 7.30 -5.04 -11.43
CA VAL A 29 6.59 -3.80 -11.11
C VAL A 29 5.18 -4.10 -10.62
N SER A 30 4.62 -3.18 -9.83
CA SER A 30 3.24 -3.28 -9.38
C SER A 30 2.50 -1.96 -9.60
N LYS A 31 1.23 -2.05 -9.98
CA LYS A 31 0.31 -0.91 -10.05
C LYS A 31 -0.69 -1.01 -8.90
N LEU A 32 -0.77 0.04 -8.10
CA LEU A 32 -1.78 0.21 -7.07
C LEU A 32 -2.97 0.98 -7.65
N LYS A 33 -4.17 0.50 -7.39
CA LYS A 33 -5.42 1.26 -7.51
C LYS A 33 -6.19 1.13 -6.20
N GLN A 34 -6.70 2.24 -5.70
CA GLN A 34 -7.53 2.29 -4.51
C GLN A 34 -8.84 2.99 -4.85
N ALA A 35 -9.93 2.51 -4.26
CA ALA A 35 -11.19 3.21 -4.20
C ALA A 35 -11.62 3.33 -2.73
N SER A 36 -12.17 4.48 -2.35
CA SER A 36 -12.70 4.71 -1.02
C SER A 36 -14.00 5.52 -1.06
N ILE A 37 -14.84 5.30 -0.06
CA ILE A 37 -16.06 6.06 0.21
C ILE A 37 -16.09 6.44 1.70
N GLY A 38 -16.47 7.69 1.99
CA GLY A 38 -16.58 8.21 3.36
C GLY A 38 -16.33 9.70 3.42
N PHE A 39 -16.21 10.26 4.63
CA PHE A 39 -15.88 11.67 4.78
C PHE A 39 -14.43 11.89 4.39
N GLN A 40 -14.18 12.26 3.14
CA GLN A 40 -12.86 12.64 2.68
C GLN A 40 -12.92 13.85 1.76
N PHE A 41 -11.94 14.73 1.94
CA PHE A 41 -11.78 15.93 1.13
C PHE A 41 -10.30 16.28 1.02
N GLY A 42 -9.83 16.45 -0.21
CA GLY A 42 -8.50 16.96 -0.50
C GLY A 42 -7.72 16.14 -1.52
N GLY A 43 -6.42 16.40 -1.53
CA GLY A 43 -5.48 15.79 -2.45
C GLY A 43 -4.16 15.60 -1.74
N GLN A 44 -3.65 14.36 -1.77
CA GLN A 44 -2.44 13.99 -1.06
C GLN A 44 -1.55 13.12 -1.94
N GLN A 45 -0.24 13.30 -1.78
CA GLN A 45 0.76 12.38 -2.26
C GLN A 45 1.46 11.75 -1.07
N TYR A 46 1.67 10.44 -1.13
CA TYR A 46 2.42 9.68 -0.14
C TYR A 46 3.28 8.61 -0.82
N SER A 47 4.30 8.13 -0.12
CA SER A 47 5.00 6.88 -0.44
C SER A 47 4.49 5.76 0.44
N GLU A 48 4.52 4.54 -0.08
CA GLU A 48 4.13 3.33 0.63
C GLU A 48 5.16 2.22 0.38
N ILE A 49 5.54 1.50 1.42
CA ILE A 49 6.38 0.30 1.35
C ILE A 49 5.58 -0.85 1.93
N ILE A 50 5.55 -1.98 1.22
CA ILE A 50 4.87 -3.19 1.64
C ILE A 50 5.92 -4.27 1.85
N PHE A 51 5.96 -4.83 3.05
CA PHE A 51 6.80 -5.98 3.38
C PHE A 51 5.94 -7.23 3.44
N PHE A 52 6.52 -8.33 2.96
CA PHE A 52 5.93 -9.67 3.02
C PHE A 52 6.76 -10.51 3.98
N GLU A 53 6.13 -10.99 5.03
CA GLU A 53 6.80 -11.79 6.07
C GLU A 53 7.28 -13.14 5.53
N ASN A 54 6.48 -13.74 4.63
CA ASN A 54 6.70 -15.08 4.12
C ASN A 54 6.38 -15.19 2.62
N GLU A 55 6.83 -16.29 2.02
CA GLU A 55 6.67 -16.52 0.59
C GLU A 55 5.19 -16.67 0.18
N GLU A 56 4.33 -17.14 1.08
CA GLU A 56 2.89 -17.26 0.81
C GLU A 56 2.24 -15.89 0.58
N SER A 57 2.49 -14.93 1.47
CA SER A 57 2.01 -13.55 1.33
C SER A 57 2.54 -12.88 0.05
N PHE A 58 3.80 -13.11 -0.27
CA PHE A 58 4.39 -12.65 -1.53
C PHE A 58 3.69 -13.27 -2.75
N LYS A 59 3.44 -14.58 -2.74
CA LYS A 59 2.72 -15.28 -3.83
C LYS A 59 1.27 -14.79 -3.97
N LYS A 60 0.58 -14.52 -2.86
CA LYS A 60 -0.78 -13.93 -2.88
C LYS A 60 -0.77 -12.56 -3.57
N PHE A 61 0.23 -11.72 -3.28
CA PHE A 61 0.42 -10.43 -3.95
C PHE A 61 0.68 -10.58 -5.45
N THR A 62 1.67 -11.39 -5.84
CA THR A 62 2.05 -11.53 -7.26
C THR A 62 0.94 -12.17 -8.10
N ASN A 63 0.09 -12.99 -7.50
CA ASN A 63 -1.05 -13.61 -8.17
C ASN A 63 -2.31 -12.70 -8.19
N GLY A 64 -2.21 -11.46 -7.70
CA GLY A 64 -3.35 -10.52 -7.66
C GLY A 64 -4.45 -10.91 -6.67
N LYS A 65 -4.17 -11.86 -5.76
CA LYS A 65 -5.12 -12.35 -4.76
C LYS A 65 -5.03 -11.60 -3.43
N LEU A 66 -4.04 -10.71 -3.28
CA LEU A 66 -3.94 -9.87 -2.11
C LEU A 66 -4.99 -8.76 -2.17
N LYS A 67 -6.00 -8.86 -1.29
CA LYS A 67 -6.93 -7.78 -0.98
C LYS A 67 -6.55 -7.20 0.37
N ILE A 68 -6.38 -5.88 0.39
CA ILE A 68 -6.10 -5.13 1.60
C ILE A 68 -7.31 -4.25 1.86
N ASP A 69 -8.12 -4.68 2.81
CA ASP A 69 -9.33 -3.97 3.23
C ASP A 69 -8.96 -2.96 4.31
N GLY A 70 -9.11 -1.67 4.01
CA GLY A 70 -9.36 -0.51 4.88
C GLY A 70 -8.56 -0.24 6.16
N GLN A 71 -7.70 -1.14 6.62
CA GLN A 71 -7.12 -1.04 7.96
C GLN A 71 -5.85 -1.89 8.17
N ALA A 72 -5.13 -2.24 7.09
CA ALA A 72 -3.88 -2.96 7.25
C ALA A 72 -2.80 -2.03 7.84
N SER A 73 -2.64 -2.17 9.17
CA SER A 73 -1.56 -1.66 10.02
C SER A 73 -0.80 -0.48 9.44
N THR A 74 -1.32 0.74 9.58
CA THR A 74 -0.42 1.88 9.77
C THR A 74 0.22 1.69 11.13
N VAL A 75 1.36 1.02 11.15
CA VAL A 75 2.25 1.13 12.30
C VAL A 75 2.81 2.53 12.22
N ALA A 76 2.33 3.40 13.11
CA ALA A 76 3.13 4.57 13.43
C ALA A 76 4.49 4.01 13.86
N LEU A 77 5.57 4.42 13.19
CA LEU A 77 6.94 4.21 13.66
C LEU A 77 7.08 4.95 15.00
N LYS A 78 6.48 4.42 16.05
CA LYS A 78 6.73 4.80 17.43
C LYS A 78 8.03 4.11 17.80
N GLU A 79 9.00 4.88 18.28
CA GLU A 79 10.24 4.32 18.84
C GLU A 79 9.89 3.19 19.82
N GLY A 80 10.48 2.01 19.61
CA GLY A 80 10.29 0.83 20.47
C GLY A 80 9.22 -0.17 20.05
N VAL A 81 8.43 0.07 18.99
CA VAL A 81 7.53 -0.96 18.43
C VAL A 81 8.33 -1.91 17.54
N SER A 82 8.32 -3.20 17.86
CA SER A 82 8.96 -4.24 17.04
C SER A 82 8.25 -4.40 15.68
N ILE A 83 9.03 -4.63 14.62
CA ILE A 83 8.52 -4.81 13.26
C ILE A 83 7.59 -6.04 13.17
N ASP A 84 7.76 -7.05 14.04
CA ASP A 84 6.85 -8.20 14.11
C ASP A 84 5.40 -7.80 14.45
N LEU A 85 5.20 -6.76 15.26
CA LEU A 85 3.86 -6.22 15.57
C LEU A 85 3.23 -5.48 14.37
N ALA A 86 4.00 -5.20 13.31
CA ALA A 86 3.54 -4.54 12.11
C ALA A 86 2.76 -5.47 11.17
N TYR A 87 3.06 -6.77 11.21
CA TYR A 87 2.53 -7.73 10.27
C TYR A 87 1.10 -8.13 10.64
N GLN A 88 0.18 -7.88 9.72
CA GLN A 88 -1.15 -8.47 9.77
C GLN A 88 -1.28 -9.45 8.62
N LYS A 89 -1.53 -10.72 8.93
CA LYS A 89 -1.66 -11.81 7.94
C LYS A 89 -0.43 -11.90 7.00
N GLY A 90 0.77 -11.69 7.55
CA GLY A 90 2.04 -11.76 6.82
C GLY A 90 2.32 -10.58 5.89
N VAL A 91 1.62 -9.45 6.07
CA VAL A 91 1.86 -8.20 5.33
C VAL A 91 1.99 -7.03 6.31
N ALA A 92 3.03 -6.22 6.14
CA ALA A 92 3.20 -4.95 6.85
C ALA A 92 3.26 -3.81 5.83
N ILE A 93 2.56 -2.70 6.12
CA ILE A 93 2.47 -1.55 5.22
C ILE A 93 2.95 -0.31 5.97
N PHE A 94 3.89 0.40 5.39
CA PHE A 94 4.40 1.66 5.92
C PHE A 94 4.12 2.76 4.93
N THR A 95 3.48 3.83 5.38
CA THR A 95 3.17 5.01 4.56
C THR A 95 3.88 6.24 5.09
N MET A 96 4.32 7.10 4.19
CA MET A 96 4.92 8.38 4.52
C MET A 96 4.32 9.46 3.62
N THR A 97 3.66 10.44 4.24
CA THR A 97 3.11 11.60 3.53
C THR A 97 4.23 12.39 2.88
N LYS A 98 4.03 12.78 1.62
CA LYS A 98 4.97 13.61 0.86
C LYS A 98 4.49 15.04 0.70
N SER A 99 3.23 15.23 0.33
CA SER A 99 2.67 16.56 0.11
C SER A 99 1.15 16.54 0.09
N GLY A 100 0.55 17.72 0.22
CA GLY A 100 -0.90 17.90 0.20
C GLY A 100 -1.55 17.58 1.55
N LEU A 101 -2.86 17.84 1.61
CA LEU A 101 -3.67 17.64 2.79
C LEU A 101 -4.86 16.75 2.40
N MET A 102 -5.16 15.78 3.26
CA MET A 102 -6.33 14.93 3.14
C MET A 102 -6.98 14.87 4.50
N TYR A 103 -8.20 15.39 4.60
CA TYR A 103 -9.08 15.06 5.71
C TYR A 103 -9.80 13.79 5.35
N GLU A 104 -9.72 12.77 6.20
CA GLU A 104 -10.26 11.46 5.88
C GLU A 104 -10.77 10.69 7.09
N ALA A 105 -12.00 10.21 6.96
CA ALA A 105 -12.58 9.07 7.65
C ALA A 105 -13.34 8.26 6.58
N SER A 106 -12.65 7.31 5.95
CA SER A 106 -13.18 6.54 4.83
C SER A 106 -12.91 5.04 4.96
N VAL A 107 -13.74 4.24 4.30
CA VAL A 107 -13.50 2.81 4.10
C VAL A 107 -13.14 2.61 2.63
N GLY A 108 -12.10 1.83 2.39
CA GLY A 108 -11.64 1.58 1.03
C GLY A 108 -10.85 0.29 0.91
N GLY A 109 -10.69 -0.17 -0.32
CA GLY A 109 -9.88 -1.33 -0.66
C GLY A 109 -8.75 -0.94 -1.59
N GLN A 110 -7.60 -1.57 -1.41
CA GLN A 110 -6.47 -1.47 -2.33
C GLN A 110 -6.37 -2.72 -3.19
N HIS A 111 -6.17 -2.51 -4.49
CA HIS A 111 -5.93 -3.57 -5.47
C HIS A 111 -4.55 -3.40 -6.11
N PHE A 112 -3.81 -4.50 -6.17
CA PHE A 112 -2.47 -4.56 -6.72
C PHE A 112 -2.45 -5.39 -8.00
N LYS A 113 -1.86 -4.83 -9.07
CA LYS A 113 -1.57 -5.57 -10.30
C LYS A 113 -0.07 -5.72 -10.45
N TYR A 114 0.42 -6.94 -10.26
CA TYR A 114 1.81 -7.30 -10.48
C TYR A 114 2.12 -7.55 -11.96
N THR A 115 3.33 -7.21 -12.38
CA THR A 115 3.87 -7.55 -13.70
C THR A 115 5.33 -7.95 -13.51
N PRO A 116 5.71 -9.21 -13.81
CA PRO A 116 7.08 -9.68 -13.63
C PRO A 116 8.04 -8.93 -14.56
N LYS A 117 9.29 -8.77 -14.12
CA LYS A 117 10.37 -8.31 -14.99
C LYS A 117 10.57 -9.36 -16.08
N ALA A 118 10.71 -8.92 -17.33
CA ALA A 118 11.10 -9.83 -18.42
C ALA A 118 12.43 -10.49 -18.06
N LYS A 119 12.54 -11.80 -18.34
CA LYS A 119 13.78 -12.55 -18.18
C LYS A 119 14.84 -12.05 -19.15
#